data_AF-B0DCD4-F1
#
_entry.id   AF-B0DCD4-F1
#
_cell.length_a   1.000
_cell.length_b   1.000
_cell.length_c   1.000
_cell.angle_alpha   90.00
_cell.angle_beta   90.00
_cell.angle_gamma   90.00
#
_symmetry.space_group_name_H-M   'P 1'
#
loop_
_entity.id
_entity.type
_entity.pdbx_description
1 polymer ?
#
loop_
_entity_poly.entity_id
_entity_poly.type
_entity_poly.pdbx_seq_one_letter_code
_entity_poly.pdbx_strand_id
1 'polypeptide(L)'
;DIHAVCDLVKSWFRVLPEPVFPSSSYHDVMQAMRLENLDERLASVRNVVQALPQANFDLLRRVSEHLDRVTDFEEHNHMTAEALAIVFSPNLLR
;
A
#
# COMPACT_ATOMS: atom_id res chain seq x y z
N ASP A 1 0.37 13.77 -20.23
CA ASP A 1 -0.85 13.30 -19.54
C ASP A 1 -0.45 12.81 -18.15
N ILE A 2 -1.08 13.31 -17.09
CA ILE A 2 -0.81 12.90 -15.70
C ILE A 2 -1.26 11.47 -15.43
N HIS A 3 -2.34 11.01 -16.07
CA HIS A 3 -2.85 9.65 -15.90
C HIS A 3 -1.85 8.62 -16.39
N ALA A 4 -1.16 8.90 -17.50
CA ALA A 4 -0.10 8.04 -18.02
C ALA A 4 1.09 7.90 -17.04
N VAL A 5 1.44 8.98 -16.32
CA VAL A 5 2.50 8.93 -15.29
C VAL A 5 2.04 8.10 -14.08
N CYS A 6 0.80 8.30 -13.63
CA CYS A 6 0.21 7.50 -12.55
C CYS A 6 0.17 6.01 -12.92
N ASP A 7 -0.23 5.69 -14.15
CA ASP A 7 -0.29 4.32 -14.67
C ASP A 7 1.10 3.69 -14.76
N LEU A 8 2.11 4.46 -15.18
CA LEU A 8 3.50 4.00 -15.16
C LEU A 8 3.96 3.62 -13.75
N VAL A 9 3.69 4.46 -12.75
CA VAL A 9 4.08 4.17 -11.35
C VAL A 9 3.38 2.92 -10.82
N LYS A 10 2.07 2.77 -11.04
CA LYS A 10 1.32 1.58 -10.64
C LYS A 10 1.83 0.32 -11.36
N SER A 11 2.10 0.44 -12.66
CA SER A 11 2.66 -0.66 -13.47
C SER A 11 4.04 -1.06 -12.97
N TRP A 12 4.91 -0.09 -12.63
CA TRP A 12 6.24 -0.36 -12.09
C TRP A 12 6.16 -1.22 -10.82
N PHE A 13 5.29 -0.86 -9.86
CA PHE A 13 5.05 -1.68 -8.68
C PHE A 13 4.54 -3.09 -9.01
N ARG A 14 3.71 -3.23 -10.06
CA ARG A 14 3.13 -4.51 -10.50
C ARG A 14 4.11 -5.42 -11.24
N VAL A 15 5.18 -4.89 -11.83
CA VAL A 15 6.15 -5.68 -12.59
C VAL A 15 7.44 -5.96 -11.83
N LEU A 16 7.57 -5.49 -10.58
CA LEU A 16 8.69 -5.87 -9.72
C LEU A 16 8.78 -7.41 -9.62
N PRO A 17 10.00 -8.00 -9.67
CA PRO A 17 10.17 -9.45 -9.54
C PRO A 17 9.53 -10.02 -8.27
N GLU A 18 9.57 -9.26 -7.18
CA GLU A 18 8.88 -9.53 -5.92
C GLU A 18 8.00 -8.31 -5.55
N PRO A 19 6.76 -8.52 -5.07
CA PRO A 19 5.91 -7.43 -4.62
C PRO A 19 6.47 -6.65 -3.43
N VAL A 20 5.93 -5.46 -3.18
CA VAL A 20 6.32 -4.60 -2.04
C VAL A 20 6.08 -5.32 -0.72
N PHE A 21 4.99 -6.08 -0.62
CA PHE A 21 4.80 -7.09 0.41
C PHE A 21 5.23 -8.45 -0.12
N PRO A 22 6.41 -8.97 0.25
CA PRO A 22 6.90 -10.27 -0.20
C PRO A 22 5.93 -11.41 0.12
N SER A 23 6.02 -12.52 -0.61
CA SER A 23 5.18 -13.70 -0.37
C SER A 23 5.29 -14.24 1.06
N SER A 24 6.45 -14.05 1.72
CA SER A 24 6.67 -14.39 3.12
C SER A 24 5.78 -13.59 4.10
N SER A 25 5.39 -12.36 3.73
CA SER A 25 4.54 -11.49 4.54
C SER A 25 3.04 -11.61 4.22
N TYR A 26 2.69 -12.23 3.10
CA TYR A 26 1.31 -12.25 2.59
C TYR A 26 0.31 -12.84 3.59
N HIS A 27 0.65 -13.99 4.19
CA HIS A 27 -0.22 -14.63 5.18
C HIS A 27 -0.50 -13.69 6.36
N ASP A 28 0.52 -13.01 6.87
CA ASP A 28 0.40 -12.16 8.04
C ASP A 28 -0.40 -10.88 7.73
N VAL A 29 -0.25 -10.32 6.53
CA VAL A 29 -1.13 -9.23 6.05
C VAL A 29 -2.59 -9.70 6.04
N MET A 30 -2.87 -10.87 5.46
CA MET A 30 -4.23 -11.39 5.36
C MET A 30 -4.85 -11.68 6.74
N GLN A 31 -4.06 -12.16 7.70
CA GLN A 31 -4.53 -12.36 9.07
C GLN A 31 -4.82 -11.02 9.75
N ALA A 32 -3.92 -10.04 9.63
CA ALA A 32 -4.10 -8.71 10.19
C ALA A 32 -5.40 -8.07 9.68
N MET A 33 -5.69 -8.19 8.39
CA MET A 33 -6.89 -7.60 7.77
C MET A 33 -8.22 -8.23 8.24
N ARG A 34 -8.19 -9.46 8.78
CA ARG A 34 -9.39 -10.16 9.30
C ARG A 34 -9.75 -9.77 10.73
N LEU A 35 -8.88 -9.03 11.42
CA LEU A 35 -9.14 -8.57 12.79
C LEU A 35 -10.24 -7.50 12.79
N GLU A 36 -11.29 -7.73 13.56
CA GLU A 36 -12.44 -6.83 13.69
C GLU A 36 -12.12 -5.64 14.60
N ASN A 37 -11.34 -5.87 15.67
CA ASN A 37 -10.91 -4.82 16.57
C ASN A 37 -9.88 -3.92 15.87
N LEU A 38 -10.17 -2.62 15.81
CA LEU A 38 -9.34 -1.66 15.10
C LEU A 38 -7.92 -1.55 15.68
N ASP A 39 -7.78 -1.52 17.01
CA ASP A 39 -6.49 -1.35 17.67
C ASP A 39 -5.59 -2.58 17.46
N GLU A 40 -6.17 -3.78 17.60
CA GLU A 40 -5.47 -5.03 17.31
C GLU A 40 -5.06 -5.12 15.85
N ARG A 41 -5.95 -4.73 14.92
CA ARG A 41 -5.65 -4.66 13.50
C ARG A 41 -4.50 -3.71 13.20
N LEU A 42 -4.52 -2.50 13.78
CA LEU A 42 -3.46 -1.51 13.60
C LEU A 42 -2.13 -1.99 14.16
N ALA A 43 -2.12 -2.62 15.34
CA ALA A 43 -0.93 -3.21 15.92
C ALA A 43 -0.37 -4.34 15.05
N SER A 44 -1.23 -5.22 14.54
CA SER A 44 -0.84 -6.32 13.66
C SER A 44 -0.26 -5.83 12.33
N VAL A 45 -0.94 -4.89 11.66
CA VAL A 45 -0.43 -4.26 10.42
C VAL A 45 0.91 -3.58 10.66
N ARG A 46 1.08 -2.88 11.79
CA ARG A 46 2.36 -2.24 12.14
C ARG A 46 3.48 -3.27 12.25
N ASN A 47 3.24 -4.40 12.92
CA ASN A 47 4.23 -5.46 13.05
C ASN A 47 4.64 -6.02 11.68
N VAL A 48 3.67 -6.27 10.79
CA VAL A 48 3.95 -6.74 9.43
C VAL A 48 4.80 -5.73 8.66
N VAL A 49 4.43 -4.46 8.70
CA VAL A 49 5.17 -3.40 8.01
C VAL A 49 6.59 -3.26 8.56
N GLN A 50 6.78 -3.30 9.89
CA GLN A 50 8.09 -3.21 10.52
C GLN A 50 8.98 -4.43 10.28
N ALA A 51 8.40 -5.59 9.97
CA ALA A 51 9.11 -6.81 9.62
C ALA A 51 9.55 -6.89 8.14
N LEU A 52 9.11 -5.94 7.30
CA LEU A 52 9.52 -5.89 5.90
C LEU A 52 11.04 -5.70 5.77
N PRO A 53 11.68 -6.26 4.73
CA PRO A 53 13.04 -5.89 4.37
C PRO A 53 13.15 -4.37 4.19
N GLN A 54 14.29 -3.79 4.57
CA GLN A 54 14.49 -2.33 4.61
C GLN A 54 14.07 -1.64 3.29
N ALA A 55 14.47 -2.19 2.14
CA ALA A 55 14.12 -1.62 0.84
C ALA A 55 12.60 -1.61 0.57
N ASN A 56 11.89 -2.68 0.96
CA ASN A 56 10.44 -2.79 0.84
C ASN A 56 9.73 -1.81 1.76
N PHE A 57 10.20 -1.69 3.01
CA PHE A 57 9.68 -0.71 3.96
C PHE A 57 9.85 0.72 3.45
N ASP A 58 11.03 1.08 2.93
CA ASP A 58 11.31 2.42 2.42
C ASP A 58 10.45 2.76 1.19
N LEU A 59 10.24 1.78 0.28
CA LEU A 59 9.34 1.94 -0.85
C LEU A 59 7.88 2.13 -0.40
N LEU A 60 7.41 1.28 0.52
CA LEU A 60 6.05 1.37 1.07
C LEU A 60 5.83 2.72 1.76
N ARG A 61 6.77 3.14 2.60
CA ARG A 61 6.73 4.45 3.27
C ARG A 61 6.61 5.57 2.25
N ARG A 62 7.50 5.58 1.25
CA ARG A 62 7.54 6.68 0.28
C ARG A 62 6.26 6.77 -0.56
N VAL A 63 5.66 5.64 -0.94
CA VAL A 63 4.39 5.64 -1.67
C VAL A 63 3.23 6.02 -0.75
N SER A 64 3.17 5.51 0.48
CA SER A 64 2.14 5.89 1.45
C SER A 64 2.14 7.39 1.75
N GLU A 65 3.31 7.99 1.99
CA GLU A 65 3.46 9.45 2.17
C GLU A 65 3.04 10.24 0.91
N HIS A 66 3.17 9.66 -0.29
CA HIS A 66 2.66 10.30 -1.51
C HIS A 66 1.14 10.25 -1.56
N LEU A 67 0.55 9.10 -1.26
CA LEU A 67 -0.89 8.89 -1.31
C LEU A 67 -1.61 9.71 -0.25
N ASP A 68 -1.02 9.87 0.93
CA ASP A 68 -1.48 10.78 1.99
C ASP A 68 -1.61 12.23 1.48
N ARG A 69 -0.59 12.72 0.76
CA ARG A 69 -0.67 14.03 0.10
C ARG A 69 -1.71 14.10 -1.03
N VAL A 70 -2.08 12.97 -1.64
CA VAL A 70 -3.15 12.94 -2.66
C VAL A 70 -4.51 13.06 -1.98
N THR A 71 -4.67 12.43 -0.81
CA THR A 71 -5.92 12.51 -0.03
C THR A 71 -6.18 13.92 0.51
N ASP A 72 -5.16 14.74 0.73
CA ASP A 72 -5.33 16.17 1.09
C ASP A 72 -6.15 16.96 0.05
N PHE A 73 -6.26 16.46 -1.18
CA PHE A 73 -7.01 17.09 -2.28
C PHE A 73 -8.24 16.27 -2.72
N GLU A 74 -8.75 15.37 -1.87
CA GLU A 74 -9.85 14.46 -2.22
C GLU A 74 -11.14 15.18 -2.66
N GLU A 75 -11.39 16.40 -2.18
CA GLU A 75 -12.53 17.22 -2.63
C GLU A 75 -12.48 17.55 -4.13
N HIS A 76 -11.28 17.58 -4.72
CA HIS A 76 -11.06 17.95 -6.12
C HIS A 76 -10.74 16.75 -7.00
N ASN A 77 -9.97 15.78 -6.49
CA ASN A 77 -9.53 14.62 -7.26
C ASN A 77 -10.38 13.36 -7.01
N HIS A 78 -11.30 13.39 -6.02
CA HIS A 78 -12.18 12.30 -5.61
C HIS A 78 -11.47 11.01 -5.14
N MET A 79 -10.16 11.10 -4.85
CA MET A 79 -9.34 9.99 -4.42
C MET A 79 -9.23 9.96 -2.89
N THR A 80 -10.21 9.36 -2.24
CA THR A 80 -10.15 9.04 -0.81
C THR A 80 -9.08 8.00 -0.51
N ALA A 81 -8.68 7.86 0.77
CA ALA A 81 -7.76 6.81 1.19
C ALA A 81 -8.25 5.39 0.79
N GLU A 82 -9.56 5.15 0.86
CA GLU A 82 -10.18 3.89 0.42
C GLU A 82 -10.09 3.71 -1.10
N ALA A 83 -10.39 4.74 -1.89
CA ALA A 83 -10.29 4.69 -3.34
C ALA A 83 -8.85 4.42 -3.81
N LEU A 84 -7.86 5.07 -3.17
CA LEU A 84 -6.44 4.83 -3.43
C LEU A 84 -6.02 3.43 -3.02
N ALA A 85 -6.49 2.92 -1.87
CA ALA A 85 -6.22 1.56 -1.43
C ALA A 85 -6.73 0.53 -2.43
N ILE A 86 -7.95 0.69 -2.98
CA ILE A 86 -8.48 -0.19 -4.03
C ILE A 86 -7.57 -0.21 -5.27
N VAL A 87 -7.08 0.96 -5.69
CA VAL A 87 -6.21 1.08 -6.87
C VAL A 87 -4.82 0.51 -6.62
N PHE A 88 -4.22 0.73 -5.46
CA PHE A 88 -2.83 0.36 -5.16
C PHE A 88 -2.67 -1.06 -4.62
N SER A 89 -3.62 -1.58 -3.84
CA SER A 89 -3.49 -2.89 -3.18
C SER A 89 -3.09 -4.03 -4.15
N PRO A 90 -3.70 -4.17 -5.35
CA PRO A 90 -3.32 -5.23 -6.28
C PRO A 90 -1.88 -5.12 -6.81
N ASN A 91 -1.28 -3.92 -6.77
CA ASN A 91 0.09 -3.71 -7.24
C ASN A 91 1.11 -3.97 -6.12
N LEU A 92 0.70 -3.87 -4.85
CA LEU A 92 1.59 -4.00 -3.68
C LEU A 92 1.61 -5.41 -3.07
N LEU A 93 0.51 -6.18 -3.20
CA LEU A 93 0.24 -7.43 -2.45
C LEU A 93 0.10 -8.69 -3.32
N ARG A 94 0.64 -8.69 -4.54
CA ARG A 94 0.44 -9.76 -5.56
C ARG A 94 0.46 -11.19 -5.03
#